data_AF-A0A962Y8U7-F1
#
_entry.id   AF-A0A962Y8U7-F1
#
_cell.length_a   1.000
_cell.length_b   1.000
_cell.length_c   1.000
_cell.angle_alpha   90.00
_cell.angle_beta   90.00
_cell.angle_gamma   90.00
#
_symmetry.space_group_name_H-M   'P 1'
#
loop_
_entity.id
_entity.type
_entity.pdbx_description
1 polymer ?
#
loop_
_entity_poly.entity_id
_entity_poly.type
_entity_poly.pdbx_seq_one_letter_code
_entity_poly.pdbx_strand_id
1 'polypeptide(L)'
;FSEEQIAQQLNLSLRSLQRRLREERTSYQQLLDETRLELALQYINRTQLSVAQIAPLLGFSDSSNFNRAFKRWLGLPPSRYRAAGFQ
;
A
#
# COMPACT_ATOMS: atom_id res chain seq x y z
N PHE A 1 -10.68 -2.57 -1.60
CA PHE A 1 -11.73 -1.77 -2.26
C PHE A 1 -11.18 -1.26 -3.59
N SER A 2 -12.01 -1.11 -4.62
CA SER A 2 -11.61 -0.39 -5.85
C SER A 2 -11.91 1.10 -5.71
N GLU A 3 -11.35 1.93 -6.59
CA GLU A 3 -11.63 3.37 -6.60
C GLU A 3 -13.11 3.64 -6.87
N GLU A 4 -13.75 2.83 -7.71
CA GLU A 4 -15.19 2.90 -8.02
C GLU A 4 -16.05 2.60 -6.79
N GLN A 5 -15.67 1.59 -5.98
CA GLN A 5 -16.39 1.25 -4.76
C GLN A 5 -16.34 2.40 -3.75
N ILE A 6 -15.18 3.05 -3.61
CA ILE A 6 -15.02 4.21 -2.73
C ILE A 6 -15.85 5.39 -3.24
N ALA A 7 -15.83 5.65 -4.56
CA ALA A 7 -16.66 6.70 -5.14
C ALA A 7 -18.15 6.46 -4.83
N GLN A 8 -18.64 5.23 -5.00
CA GLN A 8 -20.01 4.85 -4.67
C GLN A 8 -20.33 5.05 -3.19
N GLN A 9 -19.45 4.60 -2.27
CA GLN A 9 -19.65 4.78 -0.82
C GLN A 9 -19.69 6.25 -0.40
N LEU A 10 -19.00 7.13 -1.13
CA LEU A 10 -18.99 8.57 -0.89
C LEU A 10 -20.11 9.31 -1.64
N ASN A 11 -21.03 8.61 -2.31
CA ASN A 11 -22.06 9.18 -3.18
C ASN A 11 -21.47 10.11 -4.27
N LEU A 12 -20.33 9.71 -4.84
CA LEU A 12 -19.62 10.42 -5.91
C LEU A 12 -19.55 9.57 -7.17
N SER A 13 -19.51 10.22 -8.33
CA SER A 13 -18.99 9.58 -9.54
C SER A 13 -17.47 9.43 -9.43
N LEU A 14 -16.90 8.42 -10.12
CA LEU A 14 -15.45 8.21 -10.18
C LEU A 14 -14.70 9.48 -10.60
N ARG A 15 -15.20 10.21 -11.60
CA ARG A 15 -14.64 11.49 -12.07
C ARG A 15 -14.64 12.57 -10.99
N SER A 16 -15.68 12.63 -10.16
CA SER A 16 -15.78 13.60 -9.07
C SER A 16 -14.77 13.29 -7.96
N LEU A 17 -14.63 12.01 -7.58
CA LEU A 17 -13.61 11.56 -6.64
C LEU A 17 -12.21 11.90 -7.14
N GLN A 18 -11.86 11.51 -8.37
CA GLN A 18 -10.56 11.78 -8.97
C GLN A 18 -10.27 13.28 -9.13
N ARG A 19 -11.28 14.12 -9.37
CA ARG A 19 -11.10 15.58 -9.39
C ARG A 19 -10.76 16.11 -7.98
N ARG A 20 -11.53 15.74 -6.97
CA ARG A 20 -11.30 16.17 -5.58
C ARG A 20 -9.94 15.73 -5.07
N LEU A 21 -9.55 14.47 -5.31
CA LEU A 21 -8.23 13.97 -4.92
C LEU A 21 -7.10 14.78 -5.59
N ARG A 22 -7.24 15.12 -6.88
CA ARG A 22 -6.27 15.97 -7.58
C ARG A 22 -6.22 17.40 -7.06
N GLU A 23 -7.35 17.97 -6.66
CA GLU A 23 -7.42 19.29 -6.01
C GLU A 23 -6.63 19.27 -4.69
N GLU A 24 -6.67 18.16 -3.96
CA GLU A 24 -5.85 17.88 -2.77
C GLU A 24 -4.43 17.37 -3.12
N ARG A 25 -4.02 17.42 -4.39
CA ARG A 25 -2.70 16.98 -4.89
C ARG A 25 -2.35 15.52 -4.58
N THR A 26 -3.36 14.66 -4.51
CA THR A 26 -3.20 13.22 -4.28
C THR A 26 -4.01 12.41 -5.30
N SER A 27 -4.02 11.09 -5.13
CA SER A 27 -4.77 10.13 -5.92
C SER A 27 -5.10 8.92 -5.07
N TYR A 28 -6.07 8.13 -5.52
CA TYR A 28 -6.42 6.89 -4.85
C TYR A 28 -5.20 5.96 -4.71
N GLN A 29 -4.39 5.86 -5.76
CA GLN A 29 -3.20 5.01 -5.75
C GLN A 29 -2.15 5.50 -4.75
N GLN A 30 -1.95 6.82 -4.61
CA GLN A 30 -1.01 7.38 -3.62
C GLN A 30 -1.48 7.06 -2.20
N LEU A 31 -2.73 7.35 -1.88
CA LEU A 31 -3.30 7.05 -0.55
C LEU A 31 -3.25 5.56 -0.21
N LEU A 32 -3.54 4.71 -1.20
CA LEU A 32 -3.49 3.27 -1.05
C LEU A 32 -2.05 2.78 -0.81
N ASP A 33 -1.09 3.33 -1.56
CA ASP A 33 0.32 2.99 -1.42
C ASP A 33 0.88 3.45 -0.06
N GLU A 34 0.57 4.68 0.38
CA GLU A 34 0.96 5.22 1.68
C GLU A 34 0.40 4.34 2.82
N THR A 35 -0.90 4.04 2.79
CA THR A 35 -1.54 3.17 3.78
C THR A 35 -0.90 1.77 3.81
N ARG A 36 -0.64 1.19 2.63
CA ARG A 36 0.01 -0.12 2.54
C ARG A 36 1.44 -0.10 3.05
N LEU A 37 2.19 0.97 2.78
CA LEU A 37 3.56 1.12 3.25
C LEU A 37 3.59 1.18 4.77
N GLU A 38 2.72 1.98 5.37
CA GLU A 38 2.64 2.12 6.83
C GLU A 38 2.34 0.79 7.51
N LEU A 39 1.35 0.04 7.01
CA LEU A 39 1.04 -1.30 7.50
C LEU A 39 2.16 -2.31 7.23
N ALA A 40 2.81 -2.24 6.06
CA ALA A 40 3.95 -3.10 5.74
C ALA A 40 5.08 -2.92 6.74
N LEU A 41 5.43 -1.68 7.08
CA LEU A 41 6.43 -1.35 8.08
C LEU A 41 6.05 -1.90 9.45
N GLN A 42 4.79 -1.72 9.87
CA GLN A 42 4.30 -2.29 11.13
C GLN A 42 4.43 -3.81 11.16
N TYR A 43 3.99 -4.52 10.12
CA TYR A 43 4.10 -5.98 10.06
C TYR A 43 5.55 -6.45 10.04
N ILE A 44 6.42 -5.78 9.28
CA ILE A 44 7.84 -6.16 9.18
C ILE A 44 8.57 -5.94 10.50
N ASN A 45 8.26 -4.86 11.23
CA ASN A 45 8.99 -4.47 12.44
C ASN A 45 8.42 -5.09 13.71
N ARG A 46 7.12 -5.39 13.76
CA ARG A 46 6.43 -5.80 15.00
C ARG A 46 5.99 -7.27 15.01
N THR A 47 6.18 -8.01 13.92
CA THR A 47 5.74 -9.40 13.82
C THR A 47 6.83 -10.29 13.20
N GLN A 48 6.67 -11.61 13.35
CA GLN A 48 7.52 -12.61 12.71
C GLN A 48 6.96 -13.11 11.36
N LEU A 49 5.94 -12.45 10.81
CA LEU A 49 5.32 -12.85 9.56
C LEU A 49 6.34 -12.83 8.42
N SER A 50 6.35 -13.87 7.59
CA SER A 50 7.16 -13.86 6.36
C SER A 50 6.61 -12.85 5.35
N VAL A 51 7.46 -12.42 4.40
CA VAL A 51 7.05 -11.53 3.29
C VAL A 51 5.86 -12.13 2.51
N ALA A 52 5.83 -13.45 2.36
CA ALA A 52 4.74 -14.16 1.70
C ALA A 52 3.42 -14.12 2.48
N GLN A 53 3.48 -14.12 3.82
CA GLN A 53 2.30 -13.96 4.67
C GLN A 53 1.81 -12.51 4.73
N ILE A 54 2.73 -11.53 4.65
CA ILE A 54 2.37 -10.10 4.68
C ILE A 54 1.67 -9.64 3.39
N ALA A 55 2.10 -10.13 2.23
CA ALA A 55 1.56 -9.74 0.93
C ALA A 55 0.01 -9.80 0.84
N PRO A 56 -0.66 -10.92 1.18
CA PRO A 56 -2.11 -10.99 1.12
C PRO A 56 -2.80 -10.09 2.16
N LEU A 57 -2.20 -9.82 3.33
CA LEU A 57 -2.76 -8.90 4.34
C LEU A 57 -2.86 -7.47 3.82
N LEU A 58 -1.95 -7.09 2.91
CA LEU A 58 -1.94 -5.78 2.26
C LEU A 58 -2.72 -5.77 0.93
N GLY A 59 -3.38 -6.88 0.59
CA GLY A 59 -4.17 -7.02 -0.63
C GLY A 59 -3.34 -7.14 -1.91
N PHE A 60 -2.13 -7.71 -1.83
CA PHE A 60 -1.38 -8.14 -3.01
C PHE A 60 -1.75 -9.57 -3.39
N SER A 61 -1.77 -9.88 -4.70
CA SER A 61 -2.03 -11.23 -5.20
C SER A 61 -0.95 -12.24 -4.82
N ASP A 62 0.28 -11.76 -4.66
CA ASP A 62 1.46 -12.57 -4.37
C ASP A 62 2.60 -11.73 -3.78
N SER A 63 3.62 -12.42 -3.29
CA SER A 63 4.80 -11.82 -2.68
C SER A 63 5.70 -11.08 -3.68
N SER A 64 5.66 -11.39 -4.98
CA SER A 64 6.47 -10.72 -5.99
C SER A 64 5.95 -9.31 -6.28
N ASN A 65 4.63 -9.17 -6.36
CA ASN A 65 3.96 -7.88 -6.48
C ASN A 65 4.22 -6.98 -5.27
N PHE A 66 4.11 -7.54 -4.06
CA PHE A 66 4.45 -6.81 -2.83
C PHE A 66 5.92 -6.39 -2.80
N ASN A 67 6.87 -7.28 -3.12
CA ASN A 67 8.30 -6.96 -3.17
C ASN A 67 8.60 -5.79 -4.12
N ARG A 68 8.00 -5.79 -5.32
CA ARG A 68 8.17 -4.70 -6.29
C ARG A 68 7.63 -3.37 -5.77
N ALA A 69 6.43 -3.39 -5.19
CA ALA A 69 5.82 -2.19 -4.63
C ALA A 69 6.64 -1.62 -3.47
N PHE A 70 7.02 -2.48 -2.51
CA PHE A 70 7.83 -2.06 -1.36
C PHE A 70 9.20 -1.51 -1.78
N LYS A 71 9.86 -2.15 -2.77
CA LYS A 71 11.11 -1.62 -3.32
C LYS A 71 10.91 -0.28 -4.03
N ARG A 72 9.78 -0.07 -4.71
CA ARG A 72 9.44 1.23 -5.31
C ARG A 72 9.26 2.31 -4.24
N TRP A 73 8.68 1.97 -3.09
CA TRP A 73 8.44 2.91 -2.00
C TRP A 73 9.70 3.26 -1.20
N LEU A 74 10.53 2.27 -0.86
CA LEU A 74 11.67 2.44 0.07
C LEU A 74 13.04 2.23 -0.58
N GLY A 75 13.10 1.95 -1.88
CA GLY A 75 14.35 1.71 -2.62
C GLY A 75 14.97 0.32 -2.42
N LEU A 76 14.50 -0.47 -1.44
CA LEU A 76 15.03 -1.80 -1.14
C LEU A 76 13.92 -2.84 -0.84
N PRO A 77 14.18 -4.14 -1.02
CA PRO A 77 13.19 -5.18 -0.74
C PRO A 77 12.89 -5.36 0.76
N PRO A 78 11.67 -5.79 1.14
CA PRO A 78 11.25 -6.09 2.51
C PRO A 78 12.23 -6.95 3.31
N SER A 79 12.81 -7.98 2.69
CA SER A 79 13.75 -8.88 3.37
C SER A 79 15.05 -8.18 3.78
N ARG A 80 15.56 -7.28 2.94
CA ARG A 80 16.73 -6.45 3.28
C ARG A 80 16.39 -5.42 4.34
N TYR A 81 15.19 -4.83 4.27
CA TYR A 81 14.72 -3.88 5.29
C TYR A 81 14.70 -4.53 6.67
N ARG A 82 14.13 -5.74 6.77
CA ARG A 82 14.10 -6.52 8.01
C ARG A 82 15.49 -6.86 8.54
N ALA A 83 16.39 -7.31 7.67
CA ALA A 83 17.74 -7.69 8.07
C ALA A 83 18.58 -6.51 8.58
N ALA A 84 18.32 -5.30 8.07
CA ALA A 84 19.02 -4.09 8.47
C ALA A 84 18.56 -3.54 9.84
N GLY A 85 17.46 -4.07 10.41
CA GLY A 85 16.99 -3.68 11.74
C GLY A 85 16.47 -2.24 11.82
N PHE A 86 16.04 -1.64 10.69
CA PHE A 86 15.47 -0.29 10.67
C PHE A 86 14.22 -0.23 11.56
N GLN A 87 14.29 0.55 12.65
CA GLN A 87 13.18 0.78 13.58
C GLN A 87 12.35 1.98 13.15
#